data_AF-A0A0T6W068-F1
#
_entry.id   AF-A0A0T6W068-F1
#
_cell.length_a   1.000
_cell.length_b   1.000
_cell.length_c   1.000
_cell.angle_alpha   90.00
_cell.angle_beta   90.00
_cell.angle_gamma   90.00
#
_symmetry.space_group_name_H-M   'P 1'
#
loop_
_entity.id
_entity.type
_entity.pdbx_description
1 polymer ?
#
loop_
_entity_poly.entity_id
_entity_poly.type
_entity_poly.pdbx_seq_one_letter_code
_entity_poly.pdbx_strand_id
1 'polypeptide(L)'
;MKKFMLTTLLAFGMVAGAQAEEALSLTPEDTYKMVQEQGDEMLFIDVRDPVEIMFIGFTDAVDQNIPFQLVDRTRFNDEKQVFAMDLNENFVAEVDAALEAKGLDRDSLIVTMCRSGSARGKPSADYLLGKGFTNVKYVDNGFQGSTAKEGEKKGMRVVNGWQNSGLPWASKANPEKIYRP
;
A
#
# COMPACT_ATOMS: atom_id res chain seq x y z
N MET A 1 -46.60 -19.46 35.58
CA MET A 1 -46.52 -18.41 34.54
C MET A 1 -45.05 -18.11 34.22
N LYS A 2 -44.68 -18.30 32.94
CA LYS A 2 -43.51 -17.81 32.19
C LYS A 2 -42.09 -18.16 32.68
N LYS A 3 -41.49 -19.17 32.02
CA LYS A 3 -40.03 -19.38 31.89
C LYS A 3 -39.44 -18.24 31.04
N PHE A 4 -38.36 -17.61 31.49
CA PHE A 4 -37.51 -16.75 30.67
C PHE A 4 -36.26 -17.55 30.28
N MET A 5 -36.15 -17.90 29.00
CA MET A 5 -34.89 -18.32 28.38
C MET A 5 -34.17 -17.05 27.95
N LEU A 6 -32.97 -16.83 28.49
CA LEU A 6 -32.06 -15.78 28.03
C LEU A 6 -31.16 -16.40 26.97
N THR A 7 -31.42 -16.08 25.70
CA THR A 7 -30.57 -16.50 24.58
C THR A 7 -29.42 -15.50 24.44
N THR A 8 -28.23 -15.88 24.88
CA THR A 8 -27.00 -15.11 24.63
C THR A 8 -26.58 -15.30 23.18
N LEU A 9 -26.77 -14.29 22.34
CA LEU A 9 -26.19 -14.26 21.00
C LEU A 9 -24.67 -14.00 21.13
N LEU A 10 -23.85 -15.01 20.81
CA LEU A 10 -22.40 -14.86 20.71
C LEU A 10 -22.05 -14.02 19.48
N ALA A 11 -21.43 -12.86 19.69
CA ALA A 11 -20.84 -12.03 18.65
C ALA A 11 -19.52 -12.66 18.16
N PHE A 12 -19.59 -13.67 17.28
CA PHE A 12 -18.41 -14.38 16.77
C PHE A 12 -17.88 -13.84 15.43
N GLY A 13 -18.49 -12.79 14.88
CA GLY A 13 -18.18 -12.29 13.52
C GLY A 13 -17.04 -11.27 13.42
N MET A 14 -16.78 -10.47 14.45
CA MET A 14 -15.82 -9.36 14.35
C MET A 14 -14.35 -9.78 14.54
N VAL A 15 -14.09 -10.87 15.27
CA VAL A 15 -12.72 -11.26 15.63
C VAL A 15 -11.98 -11.89 14.43
N ALA A 16 -12.68 -12.63 13.58
CA ALA A 16 -12.06 -13.31 12.43
C ALA A 16 -11.60 -12.33 11.32
N GLY A 17 -12.34 -11.23 11.11
CA GLY A 17 -11.98 -10.22 10.11
C GLY A 17 -10.72 -9.43 10.47
N ALA A 18 -10.59 -9.03 11.73
CA ALA A 18 -9.42 -8.29 12.21
C ALA A 18 -8.13 -9.12 12.14
N GLN A 19 -8.19 -10.43 12.45
CA GLN A 19 -7.02 -11.31 12.34
C GLN A 19 -6.59 -11.57 10.89
N ALA A 20 -7.54 -11.70 9.96
CA ALA A 20 -7.22 -11.84 8.54
C ALA A 20 -6.62 -10.54 7.96
N GLU A 21 -7.05 -9.39 8.46
CA GLU A 21 -6.53 -8.07 8.07
C GLU A 21 -5.10 -7.82 8.61
N GLU A 22 -4.81 -8.20 9.85
CA GLU A 22 -3.45 -8.20 10.40
C GLU A 22 -2.50 -9.13 9.62
N ALA A 23 -2.99 -10.25 9.10
CA ALA A 23 -2.17 -11.22 8.36
C ALA A 23 -1.66 -10.70 6.99
N LEU A 24 -2.31 -9.68 6.42
CA LEU A 24 -1.97 -9.10 5.11
C LEU A 24 -1.14 -7.81 5.21
N SER A 25 -0.98 -7.27 6.42
CA SER A 25 -0.22 -6.05 6.68
C SER A 25 1.24 -6.34 7.03
N LEU A 26 2.15 -5.50 6.58
CA LEU A 26 3.56 -5.50 6.96
C LEU A 26 3.97 -4.12 7.46
N THR A 27 4.78 -4.06 8.50
CA THR A 27 5.44 -2.80 8.87
C THR A 27 6.47 -2.41 7.79
N PRO A 28 6.84 -1.11 7.68
CA PRO A 28 7.93 -0.69 6.80
C PRO A 28 9.24 -1.45 7.10
N GLU A 29 9.55 -1.66 8.38
CA GLU A 29 10.75 -2.32 8.85
C GLU A 29 10.78 -3.81 8.49
N ASP A 30 9.68 -4.53 8.71
CA ASP A 30 9.56 -5.94 8.31
C ASP A 30 9.62 -6.09 6.79
N THR A 31 8.99 -5.17 6.06
CA THR A 31 9.07 -5.15 4.59
C THR A 31 10.51 -4.97 4.13
N TYR A 32 11.24 -4.00 4.70
CA TYR A 32 12.64 -3.78 4.33
C TYR A 32 13.51 -5.00 4.68
N LYS A 33 13.27 -5.64 5.82
CA LYS A 33 13.95 -6.89 6.18
C LYS A 33 13.69 -7.99 5.14
N MET A 34 12.45 -8.20 4.72
CA MET A 34 12.12 -9.17 3.66
C MET A 34 12.81 -8.84 2.34
N VAL A 35 12.86 -7.56 1.94
CA VAL A 35 13.58 -7.13 0.73
C VAL A 35 15.07 -7.48 0.81
N GLN A 36 15.70 -7.32 1.98
CA GLN A 36 17.11 -7.68 2.17
C GLN A 36 17.36 -9.20 2.18
N GLU A 37 16.42 -9.98 2.72
CA GLU A 37 16.58 -11.43 2.89
C GLU A 37 16.19 -12.24 1.64
N GLN A 38 15.17 -11.78 0.91
CA GLN A 38 14.50 -12.57 -0.14
C GLN A 38 13.93 -11.69 -1.27
N GLY A 39 14.55 -10.53 -1.55
CA GLY A 39 14.09 -9.58 -2.57
C GLY A 39 13.95 -10.14 -3.99
N ASP A 40 14.71 -11.18 -4.33
CA ASP A 40 14.60 -11.85 -5.64
C ASP A 40 13.39 -12.80 -5.74
N GLU A 41 12.81 -13.21 -4.61
CA GLU A 41 11.67 -14.15 -4.52
C GLU A 41 10.33 -13.43 -4.31
N MET A 42 10.33 -12.10 -4.36
CA MET A 42 9.15 -11.26 -4.14
C MET A 42 9.13 -10.06 -5.07
N LEU A 43 7.95 -9.49 -5.28
CA LEU A 43 7.77 -8.22 -5.97
C LEU A 43 7.33 -7.14 -4.98
N PHE A 44 8.15 -6.12 -4.78
CA PHE A 44 7.83 -4.96 -3.96
C PHE A 44 7.58 -3.72 -4.82
N ILE A 45 6.36 -3.19 -4.83
CA ILE A 45 5.97 -2.07 -5.71
C ILE A 45 5.48 -0.85 -4.95
N ASP A 46 5.88 0.32 -5.43
CA ASP A 46 5.28 1.59 -5.02
C ASP A 46 4.05 1.87 -5.90
N VAL A 47 2.86 1.91 -5.29
CA VAL A 47 1.59 2.09 -6.00
C VAL A 47 1.11 3.55 -6.02
N ARG A 48 1.96 4.50 -5.60
CA ARG A 48 1.66 5.93 -5.67
C ARG A 48 1.69 6.43 -7.11
N ASP A 49 0.97 7.52 -7.33
CA ASP A 49 1.08 8.31 -8.55
C ASP A 49 2.51 8.87 -8.70
N PRO A 50 3.12 8.88 -9.90
CA PRO A 50 4.50 9.35 -10.08
C PRO A 50 4.68 10.84 -9.75
N VAL A 51 3.63 11.67 -9.93
CA VAL A 51 3.65 13.09 -9.54
C VAL A 51 3.69 13.23 -8.02
N GLU A 52 2.98 12.35 -7.30
CA GLU A 52 3.10 12.28 -5.85
C GLU A 52 4.53 11.92 -5.43
N ILE A 53 5.15 10.93 -6.07
CA ILE A 53 6.54 10.54 -5.80
C ILE A 53 7.51 11.70 -6.07
N MET A 54 7.31 12.45 -7.15
CA MET A 54 8.14 13.60 -7.53
C MET A 54 8.29 14.65 -6.40
N PHE A 55 7.22 14.87 -5.61
CA PHE A 55 7.24 15.87 -4.53
C PHE A 55 7.56 15.29 -3.14
N ILE A 56 7.25 14.01 -2.91
CA ILE A 56 7.40 13.38 -1.59
C ILE A 56 8.76 12.69 -1.44
N GLY A 57 9.26 12.09 -2.51
CA GLY A 57 10.41 11.20 -2.48
C GLY A 57 10.05 9.72 -2.69
N PHE A 58 11.10 8.92 -2.78
CA PHE A 58 11.09 7.53 -3.26
C PHE A 58 12.07 6.67 -2.45
N THR A 59 11.97 5.36 -2.57
CA THR A 59 12.99 4.43 -2.05
C THR A 59 13.40 3.47 -3.15
N ASP A 60 14.69 3.18 -3.27
CA ASP A 60 15.18 2.18 -4.22
C ASP A 60 14.96 0.74 -3.73
N ALA A 61 14.38 0.55 -2.54
CA ALA A 61 14.00 -0.76 -2.06
C ALA A 61 12.83 -1.37 -2.84
N VAL A 62 11.94 -0.58 -3.43
CA VAL A 62 10.92 -1.12 -4.35
C VAL A 62 11.59 -1.54 -5.65
N ASP A 63 11.06 -2.59 -6.29
CA ASP A 63 11.45 -3.00 -7.63
C ASP A 63 11.05 -1.93 -8.65
N GLN A 64 9.81 -1.46 -8.58
CA GLN A 64 9.24 -0.53 -9.54
C GLN A 64 8.11 0.33 -8.94
N ASN A 65 7.87 1.51 -9.52
CA ASN A 65 6.63 2.24 -9.34
C ASN A 65 5.59 1.78 -10.37
N ILE A 66 4.47 1.22 -9.88
CA ILE A 66 3.33 0.79 -10.69
C ILE A 66 2.07 1.40 -10.06
N PRO A 67 1.61 2.59 -10.53
CA PRO A 67 0.56 3.33 -9.88
C PRO A 67 -0.75 2.54 -9.88
N PHE A 68 -1.36 2.34 -8.71
CA PHE A 68 -2.69 1.74 -8.63
C PHE A 68 -3.75 2.73 -9.13
N GLN A 69 -3.57 4.01 -8.82
CA GLN A 69 -4.43 5.07 -9.30
C GLN A 69 -3.60 6.25 -9.79
N LEU A 70 -4.10 6.91 -10.82
CA LEU A 70 -3.52 8.11 -11.41
C LEU A 70 -4.44 9.31 -11.18
N VAL A 71 -3.85 10.47 -10.96
CA VAL A 71 -4.60 11.70 -10.74
C VAL A 71 -5.26 12.19 -12.04
N ASP A 72 -6.57 12.44 -11.99
CA ASP A 72 -7.28 13.16 -13.04
C ASP A 72 -7.42 14.64 -12.65
N ARG A 73 -6.58 15.45 -13.29
CA ARG A 73 -6.49 16.89 -13.05
C ARG A 73 -7.65 17.69 -13.65
N THR A 74 -8.55 17.05 -14.39
CA THR A 74 -9.73 17.69 -14.99
C THR A 74 -10.95 17.65 -14.07
N ARG A 75 -10.96 16.76 -13.08
CA ARG A 75 -12.06 16.59 -12.13
C ARG A 75 -11.62 16.88 -10.70
N PHE A 76 -12.09 18.02 -10.17
CA PHE A 76 -11.82 18.44 -8.79
C PHE A 76 -13.05 18.21 -7.91
N ASN A 77 -12.85 17.69 -6.70
CA ASN A 77 -13.90 17.54 -5.69
C ASN A 77 -13.79 18.68 -4.68
N ASP A 78 -14.73 19.63 -4.73
CA ASP A 78 -14.72 20.83 -3.87
C ASP A 78 -14.86 20.52 -2.38
N GLU A 79 -15.67 19.52 -2.01
CA GLU A 79 -15.90 19.16 -0.61
C GLU A 79 -14.66 18.57 0.05
N LYS A 80 -13.97 17.69 -0.68
CA LYS A 80 -12.76 16.99 -0.20
C LYS A 80 -11.47 17.75 -0.52
N GLN A 81 -11.56 18.79 -1.35
CA GLN A 81 -10.45 19.62 -1.82
C GLN A 81 -9.31 18.80 -2.46
N VAL A 82 -9.68 17.81 -3.28
CA VAL A 82 -8.74 16.91 -3.97
C VAL A 82 -9.16 16.70 -5.42
N PHE A 83 -8.19 16.41 -6.27
CA PHE A 83 -8.47 15.87 -7.61
C PHE A 83 -8.98 14.43 -7.52
N ALA A 84 -9.75 14.02 -8.52
CA ALA A 84 -10.15 12.63 -8.68
C ALA A 84 -8.91 11.75 -8.92
N MET A 85 -9.02 10.49 -8.48
CA MET A 85 -8.02 9.46 -8.70
C MET A 85 -8.70 8.31 -9.41
N ASP A 86 -8.30 8.04 -10.64
CA ASP A 86 -8.84 6.93 -11.43
C ASP A 86 -7.96 5.70 -11.29
N LEU A 87 -8.58 4.53 -11.33
CA LEU A 87 -7.85 3.28 -11.41
C LEU A 87 -6.99 3.27 -12.67
N ASN A 88 -5.72 2.90 -12.54
CA ASN A 88 -4.89 2.61 -13.69
C ASN A 88 -5.40 1.31 -14.34
N GLU A 89 -5.97 1.42 -15.54
CA GLU A 89 -6.55 0.28 -16.27
C GLU A 89 -5.52 -0.81 -16.59
N ASN A 90 -4.24 -0.43 -16.69
CA ASN A 90 -3.13 -1.34 -16.95
C ASN A 90 -2.53 -1.98 -15.70
N PHE A 91 -2.99 -1.60 -14.49
CA PHE A 91 -2.33 -1.98 -13.23
C PHE A 91 -2.05 -3.48 -13.10
N VAL A 92 -3.01 -4.34 -13.46
CA VAL A 92 -2.83 -5.80 -13.39
C VAL A 92 -1.78 -6.28 -14.39
N ALA A 93 -1.85 -5.81 -15.64
CA ALA A 93 -0.94 -6.22 -16.69
C ALA A 93 0.49 -5.75 -16.41
N GLU A 94 0.65 -4.56 -15.81
CA GLU A 94 1.95 -4.03 -15.39
C GLU A 94 2.53 -4.84 -14.22
N VAL A 95 1.71 -5.27 -13.26
CA VAL A 95 2.16 -6.18 -12.18
C VAL A 95 2.56 -7.54 -12.73
N ASP A 96 1.80 -8.12 -13.66
CA ASP A 96 2.17 -9.37 -14.34
C ASP A 96 3.52 -9.24 -15.06
N ALA A 97 3.72 -8.16 -15.80
CA ALA A 97 4.97 -7.91 -16.51
C ALA A 97 6.16 -7.76 -15.55
N ALA A 98 5.96 -7.12 -14.40
CA ALA A 98 7.00 -6.98 -13.37
C ALA A 98 7.34 -8.32 -12.70
N LEU A 99 6.36 -9.19 -12.47
CA LEU A 99 6.60 -10.57 -12.01
C LEU A 99 7.39 -11.36 -13.05
N GLU A 100 6.95 -11.35 -14.31
CA GLU A 100 7.60 -12.07 -15.41
C GLU A 100 9.07 -11.62 -15.57
N ALA A 101 9.34 -10.31 -15.48
CA ALA A 101 10.69 -9.77 -15.56
C ALA A 101 11.62 -10.28 -14.43
N LYS A 102 11.04 -10.70 -13.30
CA LYS A 102 11.76 -11.32 -12.18
C LYS A 102 11.73 -12.85 -12.20
N GLY A 103 11.09 -13.47 -13.19
CA GLY A 103 10.87 -14.92 -13.23
C GLY A 103 9.90 -15.43 -12.15
N LEU A 104 9.03 -14.54 -11.66
CA LEU A 104 8.01 -14.83 -10.66
C LEU A 104 6.65 -15.06 -11.34
N ASP A 105 5.70 -15.57 -10.57
CA ASP A 105 4.31 -15.81 -10.98
C ASP A 105 3.32 -15.17 -10.00
N ARG A 106 2.02 -15.38 -10.26
CA ARG A 106 0.95 -14.82 -9.42
C ARG A 106 0.82 -15.45 -8.03
N ASP A 107 1.56 -16.51 -7.74
CA ASP A 107 1.63 -17.15 -6.42
C ASP A 107 2.79 -16.61 -5.57
N SER A 108 3.72 -15.91 -6.21
CA SER A 108 4.84 -15.23 -5.56
C SER A 108 4.36 -14.09 -4.66
N LEU A 109 5.14 -13.75 -3.63
CA LEU A 109 4.79 -12.67 -2.71
C LEU A 109 4.84 -11.32 -3.41
N ILE A 110 3.73 -10.58 -3.38
CA ILE A 110 3.65 -9.19 -3.81
C ILE A 110 3.42 -8.31 -2.61
N VAL A 111 4.22 -7.26 -2.45
CA VAL A 111 4.03 -6.23 -1.43
C VAL A 111 3.76 -4.89 -2.10
N THR A 112 2.68 -4.24 -1.69
CA THR A 112 2.30 -2.92 -2.21
C THR A 112 2.55 -1.83 -1.17
N MET A 113 3.14 -0.71 -1.58
CA MET A 113 3.32 0.46 -0.72
C MET A 113 2.65 1.69 -1.32
N CYS A 114 1.85 2.40 -0.51
CA CYS A 114 1.31 3.71 -0.86
C CYS A 114 1.85 4.81 0.07
N ARG A 115 1.22 5.99 0.11
CA ARG A 115 1.63 7.08 1.01
C ARG A 115 1.51 6.77 2.49
N SER A 116 0.41 6.12 2.89
CA SER A 116 -0.01 6.02 4.30
C SER A 116 -0.61 4.66 4.69
N GLY A 117 -0.42 3.63 3.86
CA GLY A 117 -0.98 2.28 4.03
C GLY A 117 -2.45 2.14 3.61
N SER A 118 -3.34 3.00 4.12
CA SER A 118 -4.79 2.75 4.08
C SER A 118 -5.51 3.09 2.78
N ALA A 119 -5.17 4.21 2.13
CA ALA A 119 -5.99 4.73 1.02
C ALA A 119 -5.78 4.00 -0.32
N ARG A 120 -4.58 3.43 -0.53
CA ARG A 120 -4.22 2.75 -1.78
C ARG A 120 -3.45 1.45 -1.57
N GLY A 121 -2.67 1.30 -0.49
CA GLY A 121 -1.89 0.09 -0.23
C GLY A 121 -2.79 -1.13 -0.03
N LYS A 122 -3.64 -1.10 1.01
CA LYS A 122 -4.65 -2.16 1.20
C LYS A 122 -5.57 -2.33 -0.02
N PRO A 123 -6.18 -1.26 -0.59
CA PRO A 123 -7.01 -1.41 -1.78
C PRO A 123 -6.31 -2.03 -3.00
N SER A 124 -5.04 -1.72 -3.26
CA SER A 124 -4.29 -2.34 -4.35
C SER A 124 -4.03 -3.82 -4.08
N ALA A 125 -3.72 -4.19 -2.83
CA ALA A 125 -3.52 -5.58 -2.44
C ALA A 125 -4.82 -6.39 -2.59
N ASP A 126 -5.94 -5.89 -2.05
CA ASP A 126 -7.26 -6.50 -2.19
C ASP A 126 -7.67 -6.63 -3.67
N TYR A 127 -7.36 -5.63 -4.49
CA TYR A 127 -7.65 -5.65 -5.90
C TYR A 127 -6.88 -6.76 -6.63
N LEU A 128 -5.58 -6.93 -6.35
CA LEU A 128 -4.79 -8.03 -6.90
C LEU A 128 -5.32 -9.40 -6.43
N LEU A 129 -5.65 -9.56 -5.15
CA LEU A 129 -6.28 -10.79 -4.65
C LEU A 129 -7.58 -11.11 -5.44
N GLY A 130 -8.41 -10.10 -5.69
CA GLY A 130 -9.62 -10.23 -6.51
C GLY A 130 -9.38 -10.53 -8.00
N LYS A 131 -8.14 -10.43 -8.48
CA LYS A 131 -7.71 -10.75 -9.85
C LYS A 131 -6.97 -12.09 -9.95
N GLY A 132 -6.91 -12.86 -8.86
CA GLY A 132 -6.35 -14.22 -8.84
C GLY A 132 -4.87 -14.29 -8.48
N PHE A 133 -4.28 -13.22 -7.95
CA PHE A 133 -3.00 -13.30 -7.24
C PHE A 133 -3.26 -13.89 -5.86
N THR A 134 -2.38 -14.78 -5.37
CA THR A 134 -2.70 -15.59 -4.19
C THR A 134 -1.93 -15.17 -2.93
N ASN A 135 -0.84 -14.41 -3.07
CA ASN A 135 0.01 -13.98 -1.96
C ASN A 135 0.34 -12.47 -2.06
N VAL A 136 -0.58 -11.63 -1.59
CA VAL A 136 -0.44 -10.17 -1.67
C VAL A 136 -0.54 -9.54 -0.30
N LYS A 137 0.43 -8.70 0.04
CA LYS A 137 0.49 -7.92 1.28
C LYS A 137 0.62 -6.43 0.96
N TYR A 138 0.47 -5.60 1.99
CA TYR A 138 0.72 -4.16 1.87
C TYR A 138 1.50 -3.64 3.06
N VAL A 139 2.24 -2.54 2.82
CA VAL A 139 2.97 -1.84 3.88
C VAL A 139 2.01 -0.96 4.66
N ASP A 140 1.74 -1.28 5.93
CA ASP A 140 1.05 -0.35 6.82
C ASP A 140 1.84 0.93 6.99
N ASN A 141 1.12 2.02 7.26
CA ASN A 141 1.69 3.36 7.32
C ASN A 141 2.37 3.83 6.01
N GLY A 142 2.60 2.97 5.02
CA GLY A 142 3.17 3.31 3.72
C GLY A 142 4.48 4.10 3.82
N PHE A 143 4.70 4.97 2.84
CA PHE A 143 5.94 5.73 2.72
C PHE A 143 6.07 6.87 3.75
N GLN A 144 5.08 7.76 3.87
CA GLN A 144 5.17 8.93 4.77
C GLN A 144 4.52 8.72 6.13
N GLY A 145 3.67 7.70 6.29
CA GLY A 145 2.98 7.46 7.54
C GLY A 145 1.91 8.48 7.89
N SER A 146 1.55 8.48 9.16
CA SER A 146 0.46 9.25 9.75
C SER A 146 0.83 10.71 9.99
N THR A 147 -0.20 11.55 9.95
CA THR A 147 -0.08 12.97 10.29
C THR A 147 0.00 13.15 11.80
N ALA A 148 0.94 13.98 12.28
CA ALA A 148 0.99 14.41 13.67
C ALA A 148 -0.26 15.22 14.01
N LYS A 149 -0.93 14.84 15.11
CA LYS A 149 -2.21 15.44 15.53
C LYS A 149 -2.01 16.74 16.35
N GLU A 150 -0.85 16.88 16.98
CA GLU A 150 -0.54 17.95 17.94
C GLU A 150 0.94 18.36 17.84
N GLY A 151 1.31 19.42 18.57
CA GLY A 151 2.67 19.97 18.62
C GLY A 151 3.04 20.82 17.39
N GLU A 152 4.31 21.23 17.34
CA GLU A 152 4.83 22.13 16.29
C GLU A 152 4.73 21.53 14.87
N LYS A 153 4.77 20.20 14.77
CA LYS A 153 4.66 19.48 13.48
C LYS A 153 3.23 19.05 13.15
N LYS A 154 2.21 19.58 13.85
CA LYS A 154 0.80 19.28 13.59
C LYS A 154 0.48 19.46 12.11
N GLY A 155 -0.16 18.46 11.51
CA GLY A 155 -0.48 18.45 10.08
C GLY A 155 0.59 17.81 9.18
N MET A 156 1.81 17.60 9.67
CA MET A 156 2.90 16.96 8.92
C MET A 156 2.92 15.44 9.10
N ARG A 157 3.32 14.70 8.06
CA ARG A 157 3.48 13.23 8.10
C ARG A 157 4.87 12.84 8.62
N VAL A 158 5.01 12.86 9.95
CA VAL A 158 6.30 12.73 10.65
C VAL A 158 6.27 11.73 11.80
N VAL A 159 5.22 10.90 11.87
CA VAL A 159 4.97 10.01 13.02
C VAL A 159 5.55 8.62 12.80
N ASN A 160 5.33 8.03 11.63
CA ASN A 160 5.71 6.66 11.28
C ASN A 160 5.84 6.53 9.75
N GLY A 161 5.85 5.30 9.21
CA GLY A 161 6.00 5.05 7.79
C GLY A 161 7.47 5.05 7.36
N TRP A 162 7.74 4.48 6.18
CA TRP A 162 9.09 4.22 5.67
C TRP A 162 10.07 5.39 5.85
N GLN A 163 9.66 6.59 5.46
CA GLN A 163 10.43 7.83 5.51
C GLN A 163 10.84 8.23 6.94
N ASN A 164 10.03 7.88 7.93
CA ASN A 164 10.24 8.24 9.34
C ASN A 164 10.78 7.06 10.19
N SER A 165 10.96 5.88 9.60
CA SER A 165 11.45 4.66 10.25
C SER A 165 12.96 4.44 10.14
N GLY A 166 13.72 5.44 9.66
CA GLY A 166 15.17 5.31 9.46
C GLY A 166 15.59 4.41 8.29
N LEU A 167 14.64 4.05 7.43
CA LEU A 167 14.86 3.22 6.24
C LEU A 167 15.41 4.06 5.07
N PRO A 168 16.11 3.44 4.09
CA PRO A 168 16.69 4.19 2.98
C PRO A 168 15.61 4.80 2.10
N TRP A 169 15.71 6.10 1.85
CA TRP A 169 14.86 6.84 0.92
C TRP A 169 15.61 8.07 0.38
N ALA A 170 15.14 8.60 -0.75
CA ALA A 170 15.67 9.79 -1.38
C ALA A 170 14.55 10.77 -1.74
N SER A 171 14.85 12.07 -1.75
CA SER A 171 13.92 13.11 -2.16
C SER A 171 13.65 13.13 -3.67
N LYS A 172 14.41 12.37 -4.46
CA LYS A 172 14.28 12.26 -5.91
C LYS A 172 13.81 10.86 -6.29
N ALA A 173 12.98 10.79 -7.33
CA ALA A 173 12.62 9.52 -7.95
C ALA A 173 13.82 8.89 -8.66
N ASN A 174 13.85 7.55 -8.71
CA ASN A 174 14.78 6.83 -9.56
C ASN A 174 14.23 6.79 -11.00
N PRO A 175 14.95 7.32 -12.02
CA PRO A 175 14.49 7.38 -13.39
C PRO A 175 14.34 6.00 -14.07
N GLU A 176 14.93 4.94 -13.53
CA GLU A 176 14.82 3.56 -14.03
C GLU A 176 13.57 2.85 -13.49
N LYS A 177 13.06 3.28 -12.33
CA LYS A 177 11.94 2.63 -11.63
C LYS A 177 10.63 3.41 -11.69
N ILE A 178 10.67 4.71 -12.01
CA ILE A 178 9.50 5.58 -11.99
C ILE A 178 8.55 5.29 -13.17
N TYR A 179 7.25 5.26 -12.90
CA TYR A 179 6.23 5.08 -13.93
C TYR A 179 6.27 6.19 -14.97
N ARG A 180 6.16 5.80 -16.24
CA ARG A 180 5.92 6.68 -17.39
C ARG A 180 4.91 5.98 -18.32
N PRO A 181 3.86 6.68 -18.78
CA PRO A 181 2.91 6.13 -19.74
C PRO A 181 3.55 5.91 -21.12
#